data_AF-A0A5B8YY40-F1
#
_entry.id   AF-A0A5B8YY40-F1
#
_cell.length_a   1.000
_cell.length_b   1.000
_cell.length_c   1.000
_cell.angle_alpha   90.00
_cell.angle_beta   90.00
_cell.angle_gamma   90.00
#
_symmetry.space_group_name_H-M   'P 1'
#
loop_
_entity.id
_entity.type
_entity.pdbx_description
1 polymer ?
#
loop_
_entity_poly.entity_id
_entity_poly.type
_entity_poly.pdbx_seq_one_letter_code
_entity_poly.pdbx_strand_id
1 'polypeptide(L)'
;IIIDTGNANFKDQSRRAAQLESQGLRFLGMGISGGEEGARKGPAFFPGGTPSVWEEVRPIVEAASAKAEDGRPCVTFNGKGGAGSCVKMYHNAGEYAILQIWGEAYSALQALGFNNDQVADVFESWKADGFLKSYMLDISIAACRAKEPAGNYLSEKVKDCIGSKGTGLWSAQEALEVGVPAPSLNMAVISRQMTMCKDERAENFKAFPTFPCSVREQVKDKSPNAPEVKQLYHAVSLSIIASYAQMFQCLRELDKVYGFGLNLPATIATFRAGCILQGYLLIPMTKAFEANPHLPNLMDAFTKEMKEGLPAYRQIIAMLTANTA
;
A
#
# COMPACT_ATOMS: atom_id res chain seq x y z
N ILE A 1 -3.26 3.62 -32.34
CA ILE A 1 -3.53 3.36 -30.91
C ILE A 1 -2.44 4.07 -30.13
N ILE A 2 -2.78 4.89 -29.14
CA ILE A 2 -1.81 5.51 -28.22
C ILE A 2 -2.02 4.88 -26.85
N ILE A 3 -0.93 4.39 -26.25
CA ILE A 3 -0.94 3.78 -24.92
C ILE A 3 -0.04 4.63 -24.02
N ASP A 4 -0.64 5.34 -23.07
CA ASP A 4 0.10 6.10 -22.06
C ASP A 4 0.25 5.26 -20.80
N THR A 5 1.49 4.96 -20.45
CA THR A 5 1.85 4.15 -19.28
C THR A 5 2.48 4.96 -18.15
N GLY A 6 2.56 6.28 -18.30
CA GLY A 6 3.01 7.19 -17.25
C GLY A 6 1.99 7.26 -16.11
N ASN A 7 2.47 7.54 -14.89
CA ASN A 7 1.62 7.79 -13.71
C ASN A 7 0.90 9.14 -13.82
N ALA A 8 0.03 9.30 -14.81
CA ALA A 8 -0.82 10.47 -15.00
C ALA A 8 -2.03 10.44 -14.06
N ASN A 9 -2.57 11.61 -13.74
CA ASN A 9 -3.84 11.71 -13.04
C ASN A 9 -4.96 11.13 -13.94
N PHE A 10 -5.85 10.30 -13.38
CA PHE A 10 -6.88 9.62 -14.17
C PHE A 10 -7.83 10.59 -14.91
N LYS A 11 -8.05 11.80 -14.38
CA LYS A 11 -8.86 12.84 -15.04
C LYS A 11 -8.22 13.31 -16.34
N ASP A 12 -6.89 13.44 -16.38
CA ASP A 12 -6.17 13.77 -17.61
C ASP A 12 -6.29 12.65 -18.65
N GLN A 13 -6.27 11.39 -18.20
CA GLN A 13 -6.43 10.24 -19.09
C GLN A 13 -7.84 10.17 -19.68
N SER A 14 -8.88 10.43 -18.88
CA SER A 14 -10.25 10.56 -19.37
C SER A 14 -10.37 11.69 -20.40
N ARG A 15 -9.76 12.86 -20.14
CA ARG A 15 -9.74 14.00 -21.08
C ARG A 15 -9.01 13.64 -22.39
N ARG A 16 -7.84 13.02 -22.30
CA ARG A 16 -7.04 12.58 -23.46
C ARG A 16 -7.78 11.53 -24.29
N ALA A 17 -8.45 10.58 -23.63
CA ALA A 17 -9.28 9.58 -24.30
C ALA A 17 -10.36 10.25 -25.15
N ALA A 18 -11.17 11.14 -24.56
CA ALA A 18 -12.24 11.84 -25.27
C ALA A 18 -11.71 12.69 -26.45
N GLN A 19 -10.60 13.40 -26.26
CA GLN A 19 -9.97 14.22 -27.30
C GLN A 19 -9.47 13.37 -28.49
N LEU A 20 -8.87 12.21 -28.22
CA LEU A 20 -8.35 11.34 -29.27
C LEU A 20 -9.49 10.60 -29.98
N GLU A 21 -10.50 10.15 -29.23
CA GLU A 21 -11.69 9.49 -29.78
C GLU A 21 -12.47 10.41 -30.72
N SER A 22 -12.59 11.71 -30.41
CA SER A 22 -13.25 12.69 -31.30
C SER A 22 -12.50 12.92 -32.62
N GLN A 23 -11.25 12.45 -32.72
CA GLN A 23 -10.42 12.52 -33.93
C GLN A 23 -10.31 11.17 -34.65
N GLY A 24 -11.10 10.16 -34.23
CA GLY A 24 -11.02 8.81 -34.77
C GLY A 24 -9.78 8.03 -34.31
N LEU A 25 -9.03 8.55 -33.33
CA LEU A 25 -7.90 7.85 -32.70
C LEU A 25 -8.41 7.05 -31.49
N ARG A 26 -7.61 6.09 -31.03
CA ARG A 26 -7.94 5.22 -29.90
C ARG A 26 -6.87 5.32 -28.84
N PHE A 27 -7.28 5.40 -27.57
CA PHE A 27 -6.39 5.66 -26.43
C PHE A 27 -6.57 4.64 -25.32
N LEU A 28 -5.45 4.31 -24.65
CA LEU A 28 -5.44 3.47 -23.46
C LEU A 28 -4.50 4.08 -22.41
N GLY A 29 -5.06 4.46 -21.27
CA GLY A 29 -4.26 4.75 -20.08
C GLY A 29 -3.98 3.46 -19.34
N MET A 30 -2.71 3.09 -19.19
CA MET A 30 -2.33 1.79 -18.63
C MET A 30 -1.27 1.94 -17.53
N GLY A 31 -1.71 1.92 -16.28
CA GLY A 31 -0.77 1.92 -15.15
C GLY A 31 0.08 0.66 -15.13
N ILE A 32 1.36 0.79 -14.80
CA ILE A 32 2.31 -0.33 -14.64
C ILE A 32 2.91 -0.30 -13.24
N SER A 33 2.93 -1.43 -12.52
CA SER A 33 3.56 -1.53 -11.19
C SER A 33 4.49 -2.72 -11.10
N GLY A 34 5.59 -2.59 -10.35
CA GLY A 34 6.61 -3.63 -10.14
C GLY A 34 8.05 -3.14 -9.97
N GLY A 35 8.29 -1.83 -10.12
CA GLY A 35 9.64 -1.26 -10.09
C GLY A 35 10.47 -1.72 -11.29
N GLU A 36 11.78 -1.48 -11.23
CA GLU A 36 12.72 -1.83 -12.29
C GLU A 36 12.77 -3.36 -12.52
N GLU A 37 12.92 -4.13 -11.45
CA GLU A 37 12.98 -5.59 -11.52
C GLU A 37 11.66 -6.20 -12.03
N GLY A 38 10.52 -5.71 -11.51
CA GLY A 38 9.20 -6.18 -11.96
C GLY A 38 8.94 -5.83 -13.42
N ALA A 39 9.35 -4.65 -13.90
CA ALA A 39 9.23 -4.30 -15.32
C ALA A 39 9.96 -5.30 -16.24
N ARG A 40 11.09 -5.88 -15.78
CA ARG A 40 11.84 -6.88 -16.52
C ARG A 40 11.29 -8.30 -16.38
N LYS A 41 10.86 -8.70 -15.18
CA LYS A 41 10.45 -10.08 -14.86
C LYS A 41 8.96 -10.35 -15.08
N GLY A 42 8.15 -9.30 -15.14
CA GLY A 42 6.71 -9.35 -15.28
C GLY A 42 6.03 -8.43 -14.26
N PRO A 43 5.54 -7.25 -14.68
CA PRO A 43 4.82 -6.33 -13.80
C PRO A 43 3.32 -6.66 -13.76
N ALA A 44 2.58 -5.93 -12.94
CA ALA A 44 1.13 -5.83 -13.09
C ALA A 44 0.77 -4.65 -14.02
N PHE A 45 -0.27 -4.85 -14.84
CA PHE A 45 -0.79 -3.82 -15.76
C PHE A 45 -2.24 -3.49 -15.42
N PHE A 46 -2.56 -2.19 -15.44
CA PHE A 46 -3.90 -1.67 -15.15
C PHE A 46 -4.41 -0.84 -16.34
N PRO A 47 -4.81 -1.47 -17.47
CA PRO A 47 -5.34 -0.79 -18.64
C PRO A 47 -6.78 -0.31 -18.43
N GLY A 48 -7.10 0.87 -18.97
CA GLY A 48 -8.45 1.38 -19.14
C GLY A 48 -8.48 2.46 -20.23
N GLY A 49 -9.62 2.63 -20.89
CA GLY A 49 -9.73 3.54 -22.04
C GLY A 49 -10.72 3.04 -23.09
N THR A 50 -10.38 3.17 -24.36
CA THR A 50 -11.23 2.72 -25.47
C THR A 50 -11.32 1.18 -25.50
N PRO A 51 -12.51 0.56 -25.36
CA PRO A 51 -12.63 -0.90 -25.26
C PRO A 51 -12.05 -1.68 -26.45
N SER A 52 -12.15 -1.14 -27.66
CA SER A 52 -11.61 -1.79 -28.87
C SER A 52 -10.08 -1.88 -28.90
N VAL A 53 -9.37 -1.13 -28.05
CA VAL A 53 -7.91 -1.24 -27.92
C VAL A 53 -7.52 -2.48 -27.13
N TRP A 54 -8.37 -2.92 -26.19
CA TRP A 54 -8.04 -4.02 -25.30
C TRP A 54 -7.78 -5.32 -26.08
N GLU A 55 -8.63 -5.67 -27.05
CA GLU A 55 -8.45 -6.91 -27.83
C GLU A 55 -7.15 -6.93 -28.64
N GLU A 56 -6.68 -5.77 -29.08
CA GLU A 56 -5.45 -5.63 -29.88
C GLU A 56 -4.18 -5.76 -29.00
N VAL A 57 -4.26 -5.27 -27.76
CA VAL A 57 -3.10 -5.16 -26.86
C VAL A 57 -3.02 -6.34 -25.89
N ARG A 58 -4.16 -6.97 -25.57
CA ARG A 58 -4.29 -8.04 -24.59
C ARG A 58 -3.25 -9.15 -24.76
N PRO A 59 -2.99 -9.72 -25.95
CA PRO A 59 -2.00 -10.78 -26.10
C PRO A 59 -0.58 -10.37 -25.64
N ILE A 60 -0.20 -9.11 -25.88
CA ILE A 60 1.12 -8.57 -25.55
C ILE A 60 1.24 -8.41 -24.02
N VAL A 61 0.27 -7.73 -23.41
CA VAL A 61 0.33 -7.41 -21.98
C VAL A 61 0.05 -8.62 -21.10
N GLU A 62 -0.78 -9.57 -21.55
CA GLU A 62 -0.91 -10.85 -20.87
C GLU A 62 0.41 -11.63 -20.93
N ALA A 63 1.07 -11.72 -22.09
CA ALA A 63 2.35 -12.42 -22.20
C ALA A 63 3.45 -11.79 -21.33
N ALA A 64 3.48 -10.46 -21.23
CA ALA A 64 4.48 -9.72 -20.46
C ALA A 64 4.18 -9.59 -18.96
N SER A 65 2.94 -9.77 -18.51
CA SER A 65 2.58 -9.57 -17.11
C SER A 65 3.14 -10.69 -16.22
N ALA A 66 3.29 -10.39 -14.92
CA ALA A 66 3.38 -11.43 -13.92
C ALA A 66 2.19 -12.40 -14.04
N LYS A 67 2.40 -13.64 -13.60
CA LYS A 67 1.35 -14.64 -13.42
C LYS A 67 1.17 -14.87 -11.93
N ALA A 68 -0.07 -14.85 -11.46
CA ALA A 68 -0.38 -15.26 -10.09
C ALA A 68 -0.18 -16.79 -9.93
N GLU A 69 -0.25 -17.31 -8.70
CA GLU A 69 -0.06 -18.74 -8.40
C GLU A 69 -1.02 -19.65 -9.17
N ASP A 70 -2.23 -19.15 -9.49
CA ASP A 70 -3.23 -19.86 -10.29
C ASP A 70 -3.00 -19.77 -11.82
N GLY A 71 -1.87 -19.21 -12.24
CA GLY A 71 -1.48 -19.02 -13.65
C GLY A 71 -2.16 -17.84 -14.34
N ARG A 72 -3.12 -17.16 -13.69
CA ARG A 72 -3.79 -16.00 -14.31
C ARG A 72 -2.82 -14.84 -14.50
N PRO A 73 -2.83 -14.16 -15.65
CA PRO A 73 -2.02 -12.97 -15.86
C PRO A 73 -2.49 -11.81 -14.97
N CYS A 74 -1.55 -11.03 -14.44
CA CYS A 74 -1.81 -9.84 -13.64
C CYS A 74 -2.12 -8.62 -14.53
N VAL A 75 -3.15 -8.78 -15.37
CA VAL A 75 -3.73 -7.72 -16.20
C VAL A 75 -5.21 -8.00 -16.45
N THR A 76 -6.01 -6.93 -16.46
CA THR A 76 -7.43 -6.98 -16.85
C THR A 76 -7.85 -5.62 -17.37
N PHE A 77 -8.89 -5.56 -18.21
CA PHE A 77 -9.46 -4.28 -18.63
C PHE A 77 -10.30 -3.68 -17.48
N ASN A 78 -9.87 -2.53 -16.95
CA ASN A 78 -10.45 -1.94 -15.74
C ASN A 78 -11.65 -1.02 -16.00
N GLY A 79 -11.97 -0.74 -17.27
CA GLY A 79 -13.08 0.12 -17.65
C GLY A 79 -12.69 1.23 -18.62
N LYS A 80 -13.62 2.15 -18.83
CA LYS A 80 -13.49 3.24 -19.82
C LYS A 80 -12.68 4.43 -19.28
N GLY A 81 -12.26 5.32 -20.18
CA GLY A 81 -11.57 6.56 -19.83
C GLY A 81 -10.32 6.34 -18.97
N GLY A 82 -10.22 7.05 -17.85
CA GLY A 82 -9.09 6.96 -16.92
C GLY A 82 -9.09 5.77 -15.95
N ALA A 83 -9.99 4.79 -16.07
CA ALA A 83 -10.19 3.72 -15.09
C ALA A 83 -8.88 3.01 -14.66
N GLY A 84 -8.05 2.64 -15.64
CA GLY A 84 -6.77 1.96 -15.38
C GLY A 84 -5.78 2.82 -14.57
N SER A 85 -5.73 4.13 -14.85
CA SER A 85 -4.90 5.06 -14.08
C SER A 85 -5.48 5.36 -12.70
N CYS A 86 -6.81 5.33 -12.55
CA CYS A 86 -7.47 5.41 -11.24
C CYS A 86 -7.09 4.21 -10.35
N VAL A 87 -7.16 2.99 -10.89
CA VAL A 87 -6.68 1.77 -10.22
C VAL A 87 -5.23 1.90 -9.81
N LYS A 88 -4.36 2.40 -10.69
CA LYS A 88 -2.93 2.60 -10.38
C LYS A 88 -2.70 3.67 -9.30
N MET A 89 -3.48 4.75 -9.31
CA MET A 89 -3.41 5.78 -8.26
C MET A 89 -3.72 5.19 -6.90
N TYR A 90 -4.81 4.41 -6.78
CA TYR A 90 -5.18 3.79 -5.50
C TYR A 90 -4.28 2.63 -5.09
N HIS A 91 -3.71 1.87 -6.05
CA HIS A 91 -2.59 0.97 -5.75
C HIS A 91 -1.47 1.73 -5.01
N ASN A 92 -1.04 2.88 -5.53
CA ASN A 92 0.01 3.67 -4.90
C ASN A 92 -0.42 4.28 -3.56
N ALA A 93 -1.71 4.61 -3.38
CA ALA A 93 -2.22 5.07 -2.09
C ALA A 93 -2.15 3.96 -1.03
N GLY A 94 -2.54 2.73 -1.38
CA GLY A 94 -2.36 1.55 -0.52
C GLY A 94 -0.88 1.29 -0.21
N GLU A 95 -0.01 1.41 -1.21
CA GLU A 95 1.44 1.29 -1.04
C GLU A 95 1.97 2.31 -0.01
N TYR A 96 1.51 3.57 -0.07
CA TYR A 96 1.91 4.60 0.89
C TYR A 96 1.50 4.22 2.31
N ALA A 97 0.27 3.77 2.51
CA ALA A 97 -0.24 3.39 3.83
C ALA A 97 0.49 2.17 4.40
N ILE A 98 0.77 1.15 3.60
CA ILE A 98 1.40 -0.08 4.10
C ILE A 98 2.89 0.14 4.36
N LEU A 99 3.61 0.90 3.52
CA LEU A 99 4.98 1.31 3.84
C LEU A 99 5.05 2.14 5.13
N GLN A 100 4.07 3.02 5.37
CA GLN A 100 3.96 3.77 6.62
C GLN A 100 3.75 2.83 7.81
N ILE A 101 2.87 1.82 7.71
CA ILE A 101 2.63 0.82 8.76
C ILE A 101 3.92 0.04 9.10
N TRP A 102 4.71 -0.35 8.09
CA TRP A 102 6.00 -1.00 8.34
C TRP A 102 7.00 -0.08 9.05
N GLY A 103 7.04 1.20 8.68
CA GLY A 103 7.85 2.22 9.36
C GLY A 103 7.42 2.45 10.82
N GLU A 104 6.11 2.42 11.09
CA GLU A 104 5.55 2.53 12.45
C GLU A 104 5.86 1.28 13.28
N ALA A 105 5.72 0.07 12.71
CA ALA A 105 6.09 -1.17 13.38
C ALA A 105 7.59 -1.20 13.74
N TYR A 106 8.46 -0.75 12.81
CA TYR A 106 9.89 -0.57 13.08
C TYR A 106 10.12 0.41 14.23
N SER A 107 9.46 1.58 14.19
CA SER A 107 9.61 2.62 15.22
C SER A 107 9.10 2.15 16.58
N ALA A 108 7.99 1.40 16.63
CA ALA A 108 7.45 0.82 17.85
C ALA A 108 8.42 -0.18 18.48
N LEU A 109 9.00 -1.10 17.70
CA LEU A 109 9.97 -2.06 18.21
C LEU A 109 11.26 -1.37 18.69
N GLN A 110 11.74 -0.35 17.97
CA GLN A 110 12.88 0.47 18.42
C GLN A 110 12.58 1.18 19.74
N ALA A 111 11.37 1.72 19.91
CA ALA A 111 10.94 2.34 21.16
C ALA A 111 10.89 1.34 22.33
N LEU A 112 10.55 0.07 22.04
CA LEU A 112 10.61 -1.05 22.99
C LEU A 112 12.04 -1.58 23.23
N GLY A 113 13.04 -0.98 22.58
CA GLY A 113 14.46 -1.26 22.78
C GLY A 113 15.04 -2.35 21.89
N PHE A 114 14.34 -2.80 20.84
CA PHE A 114 14.91 -3.70 19.85
C PHE A 114 15.93 -2.96 18.99
N ASN A 115 17.05 -3.61 18.68
CA ASN A 115 17.98 -3.09 17.66
C ASN A 115 17.51 -3.50 16.24
N ASN A 116 18.15 -2.95 15.20
CA ASN A 116 17.79 -3.21 13.80
C ASN A 116 17.80 -4.71 13.43
N ASP A 117 18.77 -5.47 13.93
CA ASP A 117 18.88 -6.90 13.65
C ASP A 117 17.72 -7.68 14.32
N GLN A 118 17.34 -7.31 15.53
CA GLN A 118 16.21 -7.93 16.25
C GLN A 118 14.86 -7.57 15.62
N VAL A 119 14.69 -6.33 15.12
CA VAL A 119 13.48 -5.96 14.36
C VAL A 119 13.35 -6.82 13.09
N ALA A 120 14.46 -7.03 12.38
CA ALA A 120 14.47 -7.90 11.22
C ALA A 120 14.15 -9.36 11.57
N ASP A 121 14.62 -9.89 12.72
CA ASP A 121 14.25 -11.23 13.20
C ASP A 121 12.74 -11.35 13.47
N VAL A 122 12.13 -10.31 14.06
CA VAL A 122 10.67 -10.24 14.26
C VAL A 122 9.93 -10.26 12.91
N PHE A 123 10.35 -9.45 11.95
CA PHE A 123 9.74 -9.41 10.63
C PHE A 123 9.92 -10.72 9.84
N GLU A 124 11.06 -11.41 9.97
CA GLU A 124 11.26 -12.76 9.42
C GLU A 124 10.32 -13.78 10.07
N SER A 125 10.09 -13.70 11.40
CA SER A 125 9.10 -14.54 12.07
C SER A 125 7.69 -14.29 11.52
N TRP A 126 7.28 -13.04 11.34
CA TRP A 126 5.97 -12.71 10.77
C TRP A 126 5.83 -13.15 9.32
N LYS A 127 6.93 -13.14 8.56
CA LYS A 127 6.98 -13.69 7.21
C LYS A 127 6.82 -15.21 7.23
N ALA A 128 7.45 -15.91 8.17
CA ALA A 128 7.34 -17.36 8.33
C ALA A 128 5.92 -17.79 8.74
N ASP A 129 5.22 -16.99 9.53
CA ASP A 129 3.79 -17.20 9.87
C ASP A 129 2.87 -17.11 8.64
N GLY A 130 3.34 -16.49 7.55
CA GLY A 130 2.73 -16.54 6.22
C GLY A 130 1.61 -15.51 5.97
N PHE A 131 0.86 -15.11 7.00
CA PHE A 131 -0.27 -14.17 6.83
C PHE A 131 0.15 -12.79 6.30
N LEU A 132 1.31 -12.28 6.75
CA LEU A 132 1.87 -10.99 6.34
C LEU A 132 2.87 -11.10 5.18
N LYS A 133 3.08 -12.30 4.62
CA LYS A 133 4.03 -12.54 3.53
C LYS A 133 3.72 -11.61 2.35
N SER A 134 4.64 -10.71 2.04
CA SER A 134 4.46 -9.67 1.02
C SER A 134 5.79 -9.10 0.55
N TYR A 135 5.80 -8.51 -0.63
CA TYR A 135 6.99 -7.84 -1.16
C TYR A 135 7.46 -6.68 -0.26
N MET A 136 6.52 -5.90 0.29
CA MET A 136 6.86 -4.80 1.20
C MET A 136 7.49 -5.28 2.51
N LEU A 137 7.11 -6.46 3.01
CA LEU A 137 7.78 -7.08 4.16
C LEU A 137 9.21 -7.49 3.81
N ASP A 138 9.43 -8.10 2.64
CA ASP A 138 10.77 -8.50 2.18
C ASP A 138 11.74 -7.31 2.12
N ILE A 139 11.31 -6.20 1.50
CA ILE A 139 12.15 -5.00 1.42
C ILE A 139 12.30 -4.29 2.78
N SER A 140 11.34 -4.44 3.70
CA SER A 140 11.45 -3.90 5.06
C SER A 140 12.51 -4.66 5.88
N ILE A 141 12.55 -5.99 5.75
CA ILE A 141 13.61 -6.82 6.35
C ILE A 141 14.98 -6.41 5.79
N ALA A 142 15.09 -6.30 4.46
CA ALA A 142 16.33 -5.87 3.81
C ALA A 142 16.76 -4.47 4.29
N ALA A 143 15.83 -3.53 4.41
CA ALA A 143 16.10 -2.18 4.91
C ALA A 143 16.60 -2.18 6.37
N CYS A 144 16.05 -3.03 7.24
CA CYS A 144 16.52 -3.15 8.63
C CYS A 144 17.96 -3.65 8.70
N ARG A 145 18.33 -4.62 7.85
CA ARG A 145 19.66 -5.26 7.82
C ARG A 145 20.73 -4.44 7.08
N ALA A 146 20.33 -3.48 6.26
CA ALA A 146 21.26 -2.72 5.44
C ALA A 146 22.32 -2.00 6.30
N LYS A 147 23.59 -2.16 5.94
CA LYS A 147 24.74 -1.51 6.59
C LYS A 147 25.54 -0.72 5.56
N GLU A 148 26.08 0.42 5.98
CA GLU A 148 27.08 1.14 5.19
C GLU A 148 28.46 0.43 5.24
N PRO A 149 29.43 0.77 4.38
CA PRO A 149 30.76 0.14 4.40
C PRO A 149 31.48 0.22 5.76
N ALA A 150 31.20 1.24 6.57
CA ALA A 150 31.75 1.38 7.93
C ALA A 150 31.09 0.44 8.97
N GLY A 151 30.06 -0.32 8.59
CA GLY A 151 29.39 -1.31 9.44
C GLY A 151 28.20 -0.79 10.25
N ASN A 152 27.93 0.52 10.25
CA ASN A 152 26.74 1.09 10.89
C ASN A 152 25.47 0.76 10.09
N TYR A 153 24.33 0.67 10.75
CA TYR A 153 23.06 0.50 10.05
C TYR A 153 22.78 1.70 9.16
N LEU A 154 22.42 1.44 7.90
CA LEU A 154 22.20 2.47 6.90
C LEU A 154 21.07 3.42 7.32
N SER A 155 20.03 2.90 8.01
CA SER A 155 18.89 3.68 8.51
C SER A 155 19.31 4.84 9.41
N GLU A 156 20.40 4.73 10.17
CA GLU A 156 20.90 5.80 11.05
C GLU A 156 21.57 6.96 10.28
N LYS A 157 21.88 6.75 9.00
CA LYS A 157 22.52 7.73 8.11
C LYS A 157 21.56 8.34 7.09
N VAL A 158 20.41 7.72 6.88
CA VAL A 158 19.39 8.21 5.94
C VAL A 158 18.69 9.42 6.53
N LYS A 159 18.63 10.52 5.77
CA LYS A 159 17.84 11.70 6.14
C LYS A 159 16.37 11.31 6.23
N ASP A 160 15.73 11.63 7.35
CA ASP A 160 14.31 11.39 7.64
C ASP A 160 13.39 12.37 6.87
N CYS A 161 13.44 12.32 5.54
CA CYS A 161 12.63 13.12 4.63
C CYS A 161 12.12 12.24 3.49
N ILE A 162 10.85 11.84 3.55
CA ILE A 162 10.24 10.92 2.59
C ILE A 162 9.65 11.71 1.42
N GLY A 163 10.31 11.63 0.27
CA GLY A 163 9.81 12.22 -0.97
C GLY A 163 8.50 11.61 -1.47
N SER A 164 7.78 12.35 -2.31
CA SER A 164 6.52 11.91 -2.94
C SER A 164 6.43 12.40 -4.39
N LYS A 165 5.75 11.64 -5.25
CA LYS A 165 5.62 11.94 -6.70
C LYS A 165 4.17 12.19 -7.16
N GLY A 166 3.27 12.54 -6.23
CA GLY A 166 1.91 13.00 -6.54
C GLY A 166 0.80 11.96 -6.45
N THR A 167 1.01 10.70 -6.85
CA THR A 167 -0.09 9.71 -6.91
C THR A 167 -0.83 9.48 -5.59
N GLY A 168 -0.10 9.39 -4.47
CA GLY A 168 -0.72 9.26 -3.14
C GLY A 168 -1.51 10.50 -2.73
N LEU A 169 -1.01 11.69 -3.05
CA LEU A 169 -1.70 12.97 -2.78
C LEU A 169 -3.00 13.05 -3.57
N TRP A 170 -2.97 12.76 -4.88
CA TRP A 170 -4.19 12.79 -5.70
C TRP A 170 -5.22 11.79 -5.19
N SER A 171 -4.83 10.57 -4.80
CA SER A 171 -5.78 9.61 -4.23
C SER A 171 -6.40 10.08 -2.91
N ALA A 172 -5.64 10.73 -2.04
CA ALA A 172 -6.17 11.31 -0.81
C ALA A 172 -7.18 12.45 -1.11
N GLN A 173 -6.84 13.34 -2.04
CA GLN A 173 -7.72 14.42 -2.50
C GLN A 173 -9.01 13.89 -3.11
N GLU A 174 -8.94 12.89 -3.98
CA GLU A 174 -10.12 12.32 -4.64
C GLU A 174 -11.00 11.54 -3.66
N ALA A 175 -10.40 10.86 -2.66
CA ALA A 175 -11.18 10.21 -1.60
C ALA A 175 -11.98 11.24 -0.79
N LEU A 176 -11.37 12.39 -0.47
CA LEU A 176 -12.06 13.51 0.17
C LEU A 176 -13.16 14.09 -0.72
N GLU A 177 -12.86 14.33 -2.00
CA GLU A 177 -13.78 14.89 -3.00
C GLU A 177 -15.04 14.04 -3.15
N VAL A 178 -14.90 12.72 -3.27
CA VAL A 178 -16.05 11.81 -3.41
C VAL A 178 -16.67 11.37 -2.07
N GLY A 179 -16.21 11.94 -0.95
CA GLY A 179 -16.77 11.70 0.38
C GLY A 179 -16.53 10.29 0.95
N VAL A 180 -15.46 9.61 0.53
CA VAL A 180 -15.12 8.26 1.02
C VAL A 180 -14.14 8.35 2.21
N PRO A 181 -14.48 7.76 3.37
CA PRO A 181 -13.58 7.77 4.51
C PRO A 181 -12.37 6.87 4.26
N ALA A 182 -11.22 7.49 4.02
CA ALA A 182 -9.94 6.81 3.82
C ALA A 182 -8.83 7.35 4.75
N PRO A 183 -9.02 7.28 6.09
CA PRO A 183 -8.11 7.91 7.04
C PRO A 183 -6.68 7.39 6.93
N SER A 184 -6.47 6.09 6.73
CA SER A 184 -5.13 5.51 6.59
C SER A 184 -4.42 6.03 5.33
N LEU A 185 -5.15 6.15 4.22
CA LEU A 185 -4.58 6.68 2.96
C LEU A 185 -4.23 8.17 3.09
N ASN A 186 -5.06 8.94 3.77
CA ASN A 186 -4.82 10.37 4.01
C ASN A 186 -3.63 10.58 4.96
N MET A 187 -3.62 9.87 6.09
CA MET A 187 -2.54 9.98 7.09
C MET A 187 -1.19 9.51 6.54
N ALA A 188 -1.17 8.57 5.61
CA ALA A 188 0.07 8.16 4.94
C ALA A 188 0.70 9.25 4.06
N VAL A 189 -0.10 10.20 3.56
CA VAL A 189 0.42 11.39 2.86
C VAL A 189 0.91 12.41 3.87
N ILE A 190 0.12 12.65 4.93
CA ILE A 190 0.45 13.61 5.99
C ILE A 190 1.74 13.19 6.72
N SER A 191 1.95 11.91 7.00
CA SER A 191 3.16 11.41 7.67
C SER A 191 4.41 11.75 6.88
N ARG A 192 4.38 11.64 5.55
CA ARG A 192 5.48 12.08 4.67
C ARG A 192 5.70 13.58 4.76
N GLN A 193 4.62 14.38 4.73
CA GLN A 193 4.70 15.84 4.87
C GLN A 193 5.34 16.24 6.21
N MET A 194 5.00 15.55 7.31
CA MET A 194 5.64 15.76 8.62
C MET A 194 7.16 15.52 8.54
N THR A 195 7.61 14.48 7.82
CA THR A 195 9.06 14.24 7.64
C THR A 195 9.75 15.35 6.84
N MET A 196 9.06 15.97 5.88
CA MET A 196 9.62 17.03 5.04
C MET A 196 9.81 18.36 5.78
N CYS A 197 9.05 18.60 6.84
CA CYS A 197 9.26 19.75 7.75
C CYS A 197 10.46 19.53 8.69
N LYS A 198 11.58 19.01 8.20
CA LYS A 198 12.73 18.60 9.03
C LYS A 198 13.32 19.74 9.84
N ASP A 199 13.56 20.89 9.20
CA ASP A 199 14.19 22.03 9.86
C ASP A 199 13.25 22.62 10.91
N GLU A 200 11.95 22.73 10.60
CA GLU A 200 10.92 23.14 11.56
C GLU A 200 10.85 22.18 12.76
N ARG A 201 10.84 20.85 12.54
CA ARG A 201 10.87 19.86 13.63
C ARG A 201 12.10 20.02 14.51
N ALA A 202 13.26 20.29 13.92
CA ALA A 202 14.51 20.48 14.66
C ALA A 202 14.50 21.77 15.49
N GLU A 203 13.99 22.87 14.94
CA GLU A 203 13.83 24.14 15.69
C GLU A 203 12.78 24.02 16.80
N ASN A 204 11.65 23.37 16.55
CA ASN A 204 10.63 23.11 17.58
C ASN A 204 11.20 22.29 18.75
N PHE A 205 12.05 21.30 18.48
CA PHE A 205 12.72 20.52 19.53
C PHE A 205 13.68 21.39 20.37
N LYS A 206 14.43 22.31 19.74
CA LYS A 206 15.29 23.27 20.47
C LYS A 206 14.47 24.24 21.32
N ALA A 207 13.32 24.67 20.82
CA ALA A 207 12.43 25.61 21.50
C ALA A 207 11.70 24.97 22.70
N PHE A 208 11.49 23.65 22.68
CA PHE A 208 10.87 22.91 23.77
C PHE A 208 11.78 21.76 24.26
N PRO A 209 12.91 22.07 24.91
CA PRO A 209 13.91 21.06 25.32
C PRO A 209 13.39 20.13 26.42
N THR A 210 12.32 20.53 27.12
CA THR A 210 11.61 19.72 28.11
C THR A 210 10.35 19.08 27.53
N PHE A 211 10.29 18.89 26.20
CA PHE A 211 9.22 18.11 25.59
C PHE A 211 9.13 16.78 26.35
N PRO A 212 7.94 16.40 26.86
CA PRO A 212 7.80 15.21 27.67
C PRO A 212 8.13 13.99 26.79
N CYS A 213 9.34 13.47 26.92
CA CYS A 213 9.69 12.17 26.40
C CYS A 213 9.30 11.15 27.46
N SER A 214 8.37 10.25 27.13
CA SER A 214 8.12 9.06 27.93
C SER A 214 9.41 8.28 28.17
N VAL A 215 9.48 7.62 29.33
CA VAL A 215 10.55 6.66 29.59
C VAL A 215 10.38 5.54 28.59
N ARG A 216 11.34 5.36 27.67
CA ARG A 216 11.37 4.23 26.75
C ARG A 216 11.27 2.94 27.56
N GLU A 217 10.09 2.33 27.57
CA GLU A 217 9.87 1.07 28.25
C GLU A 217 10.65 0.00 27.50
N GLN A 218 11.76 -0.43 28.09
CA GLN A 218 12.52 -1.55 27.54
C GLN A 218 11.86 -2.84 27.94
N VAL A 219 11.29 -3.55 26.96
CA VAL A 219 10.77 -4.88 27.21
C VAL A 219 11.94 -5.83 27.49
N LYS A 220 11.72 -6.76 28.42
CA LYS A 220 12.73 -7.73 28.82
C LYS A 220 12.93 -8.82 27.77
N ASP A 221 11.84 -9.30 27.19
CA ASP A 221 11.86 -10.30 26.14
C ASP A 221 11.89 -9.61 24.77
N LYS A 222 13.00 -9.79 24.04
CA LYS A 222 13.19 -9.28 22.67
C LYS A 222 13.01 -10.39 21.62
N SER A 223 12.36 -11.49 21.97
CA SER A 223 12.02 -12.55 21.03
C SER A 223 10.76 -12.22 20.23
N PRO A 224 10.58 -12.82 19.04
CA PRO A 224 9.32 -12.72 18.29
C PRO A 224 8.09 -13.25 19.05
N ASN A 225 8.31 -14.02 20.13
CA ASN A 225 7.24 -14.58 20.95
C ASN A 225 6.82 -13.68 22.12
N ALA A 226 7.49 -12.55 22.34
CA ALA A 226 7.16 -11.59 23.38
C ALA A 226 5.69 -11.12 23.24
N PRO A 227 4.95 -10.93 24.35
CA PRO A 227 3.55 -10.50 24.31
C PRO A 227 3.33 -9.22 23.49
N GLU A 228 4.18 -8.23 23.64
CA GLU A 228 4.11 -6.94 22.96
C GLU A 228 4.33 -7.10 21.45
N VAL A 229 5.25 -8.00 21.05
CA VAL A 229 5.49 -8.32 19.64
C VAL A 229 4.28 -9.01 19.01
N LYS A 230 3.65 -9.95 19.74
CA LYS A 230 2.41 -10.60 19.27
C LYS A 230 1.24 -9.61 19.17
N GLN A 231 1.14 -8.67 20.11
CA GLN A 231 0.12 -7.63 20.03
C GLN A 231 0.36 -6.68 18.85
N LEU A 232 1.61 -6.27 18.64
CA LEU A 232 2.00 -5.46 17.49
C LEU A 232 1.74 -6.18 16.17
N TYR A 233 1.99 -7.48 16.08
CA TYR A 233 1.65 -8.30 14.92
C TYR A 233 0.16 -8.21 14.56
N HIS A 234 -0.72 -8.34 15.55
CA HIS A 234 -2.16 -8.16 15.34
C HIS A 234 -2.47 -6.71 14.92
N ALA A 235 -1.85 -5.71 15.54
CA ALA A 235 -2.06 -4.32 15.15
C ALA A 235 -1.71 -4.05 13.68
N VAL A 236 -0.52 -4.49 13.25
CA VAL A 236 -0.06 -4.40 11.87
C VAL A 236 -1.00 -5.13 10.93
N SER A 237 -1.38 -6.37 11.25
CA SER A 237 -2.29 -7.19 10.44
C SER A 237 -3.63 -6.50 10.18
N LEU A 238 -4.27 -6.00 11.24
CA LEU A 238 -5.58 -5.34 11.11
C LEU A 238 -5.46 -3.96 10.42
N SER A 239 -4.38 -3.22 10.65
CA SER A 239 -4.12 -1.95 9.95
C SER A 239 -3.92 -2.14 8.45
N ILE A 240 -3.25 -3.22 8.04
CA ILE A 240 -3.09 -3.57 6.62
C ILE A 240 -4.44 -3.94 6.01
N ILE A 241 -5.24 -4.80 6.68
CA ILE A 241 -6.60 -5.15 6.22
C ILE A 241 -7.47 -3.89 6.06
N ALA A 242 -7.46 -2.99 7.05
CA ALA A 242 -8.23 -1.75 6.99
C ALA A 242 -7.77 -0.81 5.86
N SER A 243 -6.46 -0.75 5.58
CA SER A 243 -5.91 0.05 4.48
C SER A 243 -6.36 -0.47 3.11
N TYR A 244 -6.34 -1.80 2.91
CA TYR A 244 -6.92 -2.42 1.71
C TYR A 244 -8.42 -2.17 1.60
N ALA A 245 -9.16 -2.30 2.70
CA ALA A 245 -10.59 -2.04 2.72
C ALA A 245 -10.91 -0.61 2.27
N GLN A 246 -10.20 0.39 2.79
CA GLN A 246 -10.34 1.79 2.38
C GLN A 246 -10.00 2.00 0.90
N MET A 247 -8.90 1.41 0.42
CA MET A 247 -8.49 1.47 -0.98
C MET A 247 -9.58 0.95 -1.93
N PHE A 248 -10.17 -0.23 -1.63
CA PHE A 248 -11.23 -0.80 -2.47
C PHE A 248 -12.56 -0.07 -2.33
N GLN A 249 -12.89 0.49 -1.16
CA GLN A 249 -14.07 1.36 -1.03
C GLN A 249 -13.94 2.62 -1.90
N CYS A 250 -12.76 3.24 -1.96
CA CYS A 250 -12.52 4.37 -2.85
C CYS A 250 -12.74 3.98 -4.32
N LEU A 251 -12.18 2.86 -4.77
CA LEU A 251 -12.37 2.39 -6.15
C LEU A 251 -13.86 2.12 -6.48
N ARG A 252 -14.63 1.58 -5.55
CA ARG A 252 -16.07 1.33 -5.73
C ARG A 252 -16.87 2.61 -5.88
N GLU A 253 -16.65 3.60 -5.03
CA GLU A 253 -17.39 4.87 -5.13
C GLU A 253 -16.94 5.69 -6.35
N LEU A 254 -15.65 5.67 -6.68
CA LEU A 254 -15.15 6.30 -7.90
C LEU A 254 -15.73 5.67 -9.16
N ASP A 255 -15.90 4.35 -9.19
CA ASP A 255 -16.57 3.68 -10.31
C ASP A 255 -18.01 4.19 -10.48
N LYS A 256 -18.77 4.37 -9.39
CA LYS A 256 -20.13 4.93 -9.44
C LYS A 256 -20.15 6.39 -9.91
N VAL A 257 -19.25 7.22 -9.36
CA VAL A 257 -19.19 8.66 -9.66
C VAL A 257 -18.77 8.92 -11.11
N TYR A 258 -17.76 8.19 -11.60
CA TYR A 258 -17.16 8.43 -12.91
C TYR A 258 -17.66 7.46 -14.00
N GLY A 259 -18.45 6.45 -13.64
CA GLY A 259 -19.06 5.52 -14.60
C GLY A 259 -18.04 4.67 -15.37
N PHE A 260 -16.97 4.22 -14.71
CA PHE A 260 -15.89 3.47 -15.38
C PHE A 260 -16.37 2.11 -15.90
N GLY A 261 -17.25 1.43 -15.16
CA GLY A 261 -17.67 0.05 -15.41
C GLY A 261 -16.65 -0.96 -14.89
N LEU A 262 -16.08 -0.70 -13.70
CA LEU A 262 -15.00 -1.47 -13.11
C LEU A 262 -15.50 -2.85 -12.63
N ASN A 263 -14.80 -3.91 -13.04
CA ASN A 263 -14.98 -5.24 -12.47
C ASN A 263 -14.03 -5.42 -11.29
N LEU A 264 -14.51 -5.18 -10.07
CA LEU A 264 -13.65 -5.17 -8.88
C LEU A 264 -12.99 -6.52 -8.60
N PRO A 265 -13.70 -7.67 -8.67
CA PRO A 265 -13.07 -8.99 -8.54
C PRO A 265 -11.94 -9.23 -9.56
N ALA A 266 -12.14 -8.85 -10.83
CA ALA A 266 -11.10 -8.96 -11.84
C ALA A 266 -9.93 -8.00 -11.57
N THR A 267 -10.22 -6.78 -11.09
CA THR A 267 -9.21 -5.75 -10.80
C THR A 267 -8.31 -6.19 -9.66
N ILE A 268 -8.88 -6.56 -8.50
CA ILE A 268 -8.10 -7.01 -7.34
C ILE A 268 -7.27 -8.26 -7.67
N ALA A 269 -7.77 -9.12 -8.56
CA ALA A 269 -7.04 -10.30 -8.99
C ALA A 269 -5.66 -9.98 -9.59
N THR A 270 -5.56 -8.85 -10.28
CA THR A 270 -4.30 -8.41 -10.91
C THR A 270 -3.25 -7.92 -9.92
N PHE A 271 -3.61 -7.69 -8.66
CA PHE A 271 -2.70 -7.19 -7.62
C PHE A 271 -1.93 -8.33 -6.93
N ARG A 272 -2.24 -9.60 -7.22
CA ARG A 272 -1.66 -10.75 -6.51
C ARG A 272 -0.18 -11.00 -6.81
N ALA A 273 0.33 -10.51 -7.94
CA ALA A 273 1.74 -10.63 -8.30
C ALA A 273 2.18 -9.45 -9.18
N GLY A 274 3.48 -9.22 -9.26
CA GLY A 274 4.09 -8.24 -10.16
C GLY A 274 4.00 -6.78 -9.71
N CYS A 275 3.03 -6.40 -8.87
CA CYS A 275 2.92 -5.05 -8.31
C CYS A 275 3.63 -4.93 -6.94
N ILE A 276 3.74 -3.71 -6.38
CA ILE A 276 4.39 -3.50 -5.07
C ILE A 276 3.50 -4.00 -3.92
N LEU A 277 2.18 -3.90 -4.08
CA LEU A 277 1.19 -4.42 -3.13
C LEU A 277 1.13 -5.96 -3.03
N GLN A 278 1.85 -6.70 -3.88
CA GLN A 278 1.75 -8.16 -3.92
C GLN A 278 2.06 -8.82 -2.57
N GLY A 279 1.26 -9.82 -2.22
CA GLY A 279 1.38 -10.57 -0.98
C GLY A 279 0.21 -11.54 -0.76
N TYR A 280 0.33 -12.38 0.29
CA TYR A 280 -0.64 -13.43 0.60
C TYR A 280 -2.07 -12.91 0.71
N LEU A 281 -2.28 -11.78 1.40
CA LEU A 281 -3.62 -11.22 1.68
C LEU A 281 -4.46 -10.96 0.43
N LEU A 282 -3.85 -10.69 -0.72
CA LEU A 282 -4.61 -10.45 -1.96
C LEU A 282 -5.34 -11.72 -2.44
N ILE A 283 -4.91 -12.92 -2.00
CA ILE A 283 -5.58 -14.19 -2.32
C ILE A 283 -6.96 -14.27 -1.62
N PRO A 284 -7.08 -14.28 -0.27
CA PRO A 284 -8.38 -14.29 0.39
C PRO A 284 -9.21 -13.05 0.05
N MET A 285 -8.60 -11.87 -0.15
CA MET A 285 -9.34 -10.67 -0.58
C MET A 285 -9.97 -10.84 -1.98
N THR A 286 -9.24 -11.42 -2.94
CA THR A 286 -9.81 -11.72 -4.26
C THR A 286 -10.99 -12.69 -4.09
N LYS A 287 -10.80 -13.79 -3.35
CA LYS A 287 -11.86 -14.79 -3.13
C LYS A 287 -13.10 -14.18 -2.50
N ALA A 288 -12.94 -13.24 -1.57
CA ALA A 288 -14.07 -12.54 -0.95
C ALA A 288 -14.91 -11.76 -1.95
N PHE A 289 -14.27 -11.00 -2.85
CA PHE A 289 -14.98 -10.25 -3.90
C PHE A 289 -15.51 -11.16 -5.01
N GLU A 290 -14.82 -12.26 -5.36
CA GLU A 290 -15.34 -13.27 -6.30
C GLU A 290 -16.59 -13.96 -5.73
N ALA A 291 -16.62 -14.27 -4.43
CA ALA A 291 -17.76 -14.89 -3.77
C ALA A 291 -18.95 -13.93 -3.59
N ASN A 292 -18.68 -12.66 -3.26
CA ASN A 292 -19.70 -11.63 -3.14
C ASN A 292 -19.19 -10.28 -3.71
N PRO A 293 -19.45 -9.99 -5.00
CA PRO A 293 -19.04 -8.71 -5.61
C PRO A 293 -19.69 -7.48 -4.95
N HIS A 294 -20.78 -7.67 -4.21
CA HIS A 294 -21.51 -6.61 -3.49
C HIS A 294 -21.20 -6.56 -1.99
N LEU A 295 -20.14 -7.23 -1.53
CA LEU A 295 -19.69 -7.19 -0.14
C LEU A 295 -19.70 -5.74 0.38
N PRO A 296 -20.38 -5.41 1.49
CA PRO A 296 -20.48 -4.02 1.96
C PRO A 296 -19.11 -3.41 2.23
N ASN A 297 -18.24 -4.15 2.93
CA ASN A 297 -16.86 -3.76 3.17
C ASN A 297 -15.94 -4.99 3.19
N LEU A 298 -14.71 -4.86 2.69
CA LEU A 298 -13.74 -5.96 2.69
C LEU A 298 -13.48 -6.54 4.09
N MET A 299 -13.55 -5.72 5.15
CA MET A 299 -13.35 -6.18 6.53
C MET A 299 -14.36 -7.27 6.95
N ASP A 300 -15.55 -7.33 6.33
CA ASP A 300 -16.55 -8.37 6.61
C ASP A 300 -16.05 -9.77 6.24
N ALA A 301 -15.08 -9.87 5.31
CA ALA A 301 -14.43 -11.13 4.94
C ALA A 301 -13.34 -11.58 5.93
N PHE A 302 -12.94 -10.72 6.88
CA PHE A 302 -11.87 -10.97 7.85
C PHE A 302 -12.38 -10.90 9.30
N THR A 303 -13.66 -11.20 9.52
CA THR A 303 -14.29 -11.07 10.85
C THR A 303 -13.64 -11.97 11.91
N LYS A 304 -13.04 -13.10 11.53
CA LYS A 304 -12.30 -13.96 12.45
C LYS A 304 -11.06 -13.24 12.97
N GLU A 305 -10.21 -12.78 12.05
CA GLU A 305 -8.96 -12.07 12.36
C GLU A 305 -9.24 -10.78 13.14
N MET A 306 -10.30 -10.05 12.77
CA MET A 306 -10.74 -8.85 13.50
C MET A 306 -11.16 -9.19 14.94
N LYS A 307 -11.94 -10.25 15.16
CA LYS A 307 -12.37 -10.65 16.52
C LYS A 307 -11.20 -11.09 17.39
N GLU A 308 -10.27 -11.85 16.83
CA GLU A 308 -9.10 -12.37 17.54
C GLU A 308 -8.07 -11.27 17.83
N GLY A 309 -7.80 -10.39 16.87
CA GLY A 309 -6.72 -9.40 16.95
C GLY A 309 -7.10 -8.06 17.61
N LEU A 310 -8.38 -7.65 17.62
CA LEU A 310 -8.75 -6.31 18.05
C LEU A 310 -8.45 -6.00 19.53
N PRO A 311 -8.59 -6.93 20.50
CA PRO A 311 -8.13 -6.69 21.87
C PRO A 311 -6.63 -6.38 21.94
N ALA A 312 -5.81 -7.17 21.24
CA ALA A 312 -4.36 -7.02 21.17
C ALA A 312 -3.95 -5.71 20.46
N TYR A 313 -4.65 -5.35 19.37
CA TYR A 313 -4.53 -4.06 18.70
C TYR A 313 -4.70 -2.90 19.70
N ARG A 314 -5.78 -2.93 20.49
CA ARG A 314 -6.08 -1.83 21.44
C ARG A 314 -5.03 -1.75 22.54
N GLN A 315 -4.57 -2.88 23.04
CA GLN A 315 -3.56 -2.95 24.10
C GLN A 315 -2.24 -2.32 23.65
N ILE A 316 -1.71 -2.71 22.49
CA ILE A 316 -0.43 -2.17 22.01
C ILE A 316 -0.53 -0.68 21.69
N ILE A 317 -1.63 -0.21 21.10
CA ILE A 317 -1.80 1.22 20.83
C ILE A 317 -1.90 2.03 22.13
N ALA A 318 -2.61 1.52 23.14
CA ALA A 318 -2.67 2.16 24.46
C ALA A 318 -1.29 2.23 25.12
N MET A 319 -0.52 1.14 25.07
CA MET A 319 0.84 1.08 25.61
C MET A 319 1.77 2.06 24.89
N LEU A 320 1.79 2.06 23.55
CA LEU A 320 2.64 2.97 22.77
C LEU A 320 2.27 4.45 23.05
N THR A 321 0.98 4.74 23.17
CA THR A 321 0.51 6.11 23.48
C THR A 321 0.96 6.57 24.87
N ALA A 322 0.93 5.68 25.86
CA ALA A 322 1.29 6.03 27.24
C ALA A 322 2.82 6.07 27.46
N ASN A 323 3.56 5.20 26.78
CA ASN A 323 4.92 4.83 27.18
C ASN A 323 5.99 5.07 26.09
N THR A 324 5.62 5.56 24.90
CA THR A 324 6.59 5.78 23.80
C THR A 324 6.52 7.14 23.09
N ALA A 325 5.59 8.02 23.50
CA ALA A 325 5.49 9.41 23.01
C ALA A 325 6.42 10.37 23.76
#